data_AF-A0A662PK41-F1
#
_entry.id   AF-A0A662PK41-F1
#
_cell.length_a   1.000
_cell.length_b   1.000
_cell.length_c   1.000
_cell.angle_alpha   90.00
_cell.angle_beta   90.00
_cell.angle_gamma   90.00
#
_symmetry.space_group_name_H-M   'P 1'
#
loop_
_entity.id
_entity.type
_entity.pdbx_description
1 polymer ?
#
loop_
_entity_poly.entity_id
_entity_poly.type
_entity_poly.pdbx_seq_one_letter_code
_entity_poly.pdbx_strand_id
1 'polypeptide(L)'
;MGKHNLEGLLAAVEKIKNSHVKDVVETRIKEFEENGKKPSKEIFKELCFCILTANFNAERCIKISEKIGNGFLNLSEDRLAEELEVLGHRYPRNRAKYIVEARRHIDSLKEIIENFKDESELRKWLVENVKGIGYKEASHFLRNIGFSNLAIIDFHI
;
A
#
# COMPACT_ATOMS: atom_id res chain seq x y z
N MET A 1 -16.35 10.20 -21.77
CA MET A 1 -17.00 11.01 -20.71
C MET A 1 -17.28 12.39 -21.28
N GLY A 2 -18.52 12.87 -21.25
CA GLY A 2 -18.86 14.22 -21.76
C GLY A 2 -18.39 15.32 -20.80
N LYS A 3 -18.08 16.52 -21.32
CA LYS A 3 -17.59 17.69 -20.55
C LYS A 3 -18.42 17.98 -19.29
N HIS A 4 -19.74 17.84 -19.36
CA HIS A 4 -20.66 18.07 -18.23
C HIS A 4 -20.42 17.15 -17.02
N ASN A 5 -19.86 15.95 -17.20
CA ASN A 5 -19.58 15.03 -16.10
C ASN A 5 -18.30 15.42 -15.34
N LEU A 6 -17.33 16.05 -16.02
CA LEU A 6 -16.09 16.51 -15.38
C LEU A 6 -16.33 17.76 -14.53
N GLU A 7 -17.11 18.71 -15.03
CA GLU A 7 -17.49 19.92 -14.28
C GLU A 7 -18.23 19.57 -12.98
N GLY A 8 -19.17 18.62 -13.05
CA GLY A 8 -19.88 18.10 -11.89
C GLY A 8 -18.94 17.45 -10.86
N LEU A 9 -17.99 16.62 -11.32
CA LEU A 9 -16.98 16.02 -10.45
C LEU A 9 -16.09 17.07 -9.78
N LEU A 10 -15.60 18.05 -10.54
CA LEU A 10 -14.77 19.14 -10.00
C LEU A 10 -15.51 19.94 -8.93
N ALA A 11 -16.78 20.27 -9.17
CA ALA A 11 -17.61 20.96 -8.19
C ALA A 11 -17.82 20.12 -6.92
N ALA A 12 -18.03 18.80 -7.06
CA ALA A 12 -18.16 17.91 -5.91
C ALA A 12 -16.87 17.80 -5.09
N VAL A 13 -15.71 17.69 -5.76
CA VAL A 13 -14.40 17.68 -5.11
C VAL A 13 -14.14 18.99 -4.38
N GLU A 14 -14.44 20.14 -5.02
CA GLU A 14 -14.23 21.46 -4.40
C GLU A 14 -15.11 21.65 -3.16
N LYS A 15 -16.35 21.15 -3.18
CA LYS A 15 -17.21 21.15 -2.00
C LYS A 15 -16.62 20.33 -0.85
N ILE A 16 -16.11 19.13 -1.13
CA ILE A 16 -15.50 18.25 -0.13
C ILE A 16 -14.19 18.84 0.43
N LYS A 17 -13.38 19.46 -0.43
CA LYS A 17 -12.15 20.16 -0.04
C LYS A 17 -12.39 21.32 0.93
N ASN A 18 -13.60 21.90 0.95
CA ASN A 18 -13.98 22.98 1.86
C ASN A 18 -14.82 22.48 3.05
N SER A 19 -14.67 21.20 3.42
CA SER A 19 -15.32 20.56 4.57
C SER A 19 -14.30 19.94 5.52
N HIS A 20 -14.77 19.36 6.64
CA HIS A 20 -13.90 18.65 7.59
C HIS A 20 -13.08 17.51 6.96
N VAL A 21 -13.48 17.02 5.77
CA VAL A 21 -12.76 15.98 5.04
C VAL A 21 -11.36 16.44 4.65
N LYS A 22 -11.16 17.74 4.44
CA LYS A 22 -9.83 18.32 4.19
C LYS A 22 -8.86 17.98 5.32
N ASP A 23 -9.25 18.22 6.57
CA ASP A 23 -8.40 17.98 7.73
C ASP A 23 -8.10 16.48 7.92
N VAL A 24 -9.06 15.61 7.59
CA VAL A 24 -8.88 14.16 7.58
C VAL A 24 -7.83 13.74 6.53
N VAL A 25 -7.93 14.30 5.32
CA VAL A 25 -6.98 14.02 4.22
C VAL A 25 -5.59 14.57 4.54
N GLU A 26 -5.48 15.80 5.05
CA GLU A 26 -4.20 16.43 5.40
C GLU A 26 -3.50 15.68 6.54
N THR A 27 -4.25 15.24 7.55
CA THR A 27 -3.73 14.38 8.62
C THR A 27 -3.18 13.08 8.06
N ARG A 28 -3.95 12.41 7.18
CA ARG A 28 -3.53 11.14 6.57
C ARG A 28 -2.31 11.30 5.66
N ILE A 29 -2.19 12.41 4.93
CA ILE A 29 -1.01 12.71 4.11
C ILE A 29 0.25 12.82 5.01
N LYS A 30 0.16 13.53 6.13
CA LYS A 30 1.27 13.63 7.09
C LYS A 30 1.65 12.27 7.67
N GLU A 31 0.67 11.43 8.00
CA GLU A 31 0.93 10.06 8.46
C GLU A 31 1.72 9.24 7.42
N PHE A 32 1.42 9.39 6.13
CA PHE A 32 2.17 8.73 5.05
C PHE A 32 3.61 9.27 4.91
N GLU A 33 3.80 10.58 4.99
CA GLU A 33 5.14 11.19 4.99
C GLU A 33 5.99 10.69 6.18
N GLU A 34 5.39 10.57 7.37
CA GLU A 34 6.07 10.01 8.53
C GLU A 34 6.35 8.51 8.38
N ASN A 35 5.46 7.75 7.74
CA ASN A 35 5.70 6.33 7.43
C ASN A 35 6.95 6.14 6.57
N GLY A 36 7.17 6.98 5.56
CA GLY A 36 8.37 6.93 4.71
C GLY A 36 9.67 7.18 5.46
N LYS A 37 9.63 7.91 6.59
CA LYS A 37 10.81 8.19 7.42
C LYS A 37 11.17 7.04 8.36
N LYS A 38 10.27 6.08 8.58
CA LYS A 38 10.47 4.96 9.51
C LYS A 38 11.61 4.02 9.07
N PRO A 39 12.06 3.11 9.96
CA PRO A 39 13.02 2.08 9.59
C PRO A 39 12.47 1.13 8.51
N SER A 40 13.38 0.49 7.78
CA SER A 40 13.04 -0.39 6.63
C SER A 40 12.03 -1.49 6.98
N LYS A 41 12.08 -2.03 8.20
CA LYS A 41 11.11 -3.04 8.69
C LYS A 41 9.67 -2.52 8.80
N GLU A 42 9.48 -1.25 9.13
CA GLU A 42 8.15 -0.64 9.20
C GLU A 42 7.62 -0.32 7.80
N ILE A 43 8.48 0.18 6.91
CA ILE A 43 8.17 0.37 5.49
C ILE A 43 7.78 -0.97 4.85
N PHE A 44 8.47 -2.06 5.21
CA PHE A 44 8.13 -3.40 4.72
C PHE A 44 6.75 -3.87 5.17
N LYS A 45 6.27 -3.48 6.36
CA LYS A 45 4.90 -3.81 6.80
C LYS A 45 3.86 -3.10 5.93
N GLU A 46 4.11 -1.87 5.50
CA GLU A 46 3.26 -1.17 4.52
C GLU A 46 3.27 -1.87 3.15
N LEU A 47 4.41 -2.40 2.73
CA LEU A 47 4.48 -3.23 1.52
C LEU A 47 3.63 -4.50 1.67
N CYS A 48 3.70 -5.17 2.83
CA CYS A 48 2.86 -6.33 3.14
C CYS A 48 1.37 -5.98 3.10
N PHE A 49 0.96 -4.85 3.68
CA PHE A 49 -0.40 -4.35 3.59
C PHE A 49 -0.84 -4.18 2.13
N CYS A 50 0.01 -3.61 1.26
CA CYS A 50 -0.29 -3.46 -0.16
C CYS A 50 -0.40 -4.80 -0.91
N ILE A 51 0.43 -5.79 -0.56
CA ILE A 51 0.30 -7.16 -1.07
C ILE A 51 -1.06 -7.77 -0.69
N LEU A 52 -1.55 -7.53 0.54
CA LEU A 52 -2.84 -8.04 1.01
C LEU A 52 -4.04 -7.34 0.35
N THR A 53 -3.97 -6.03 0.15
CA THR A 53 -5.10 -5.23 -0.38
C THR A 53 -5.40 -5.50 -1.85
N ALA A 54 -4.49 -6.12 -2.59
CA ALA A 54 -4.72 -6.53 -3.97
C ALA A 54 -5.98 -7.40 -4.11
N ASN A 55 -7.02 -6.84 -4.74
CA ASN A 55 -8.35 -7.44 -4.88
C ASN A 55 -8.99 -7.83 -3.54
N PHE A 56 -8.77 -7.04 -2.49
CA PHE A 56 -9.34 -7.27 -1.17
C PHE A 56 -9.74 -5.96 -0.47
N ASN A 57 -10.58 -6.07 0.56
CA ASN A 57 -11.14 -4.92 1.26
C ASN A 57 -10.08 -4.27 2.17
N ALA A 58 -9.82 -2.98 1.97
CA ALA A 58 -8.79 -2.25 2.71
C ALA A 58 -9.04 -2.22 4.23
N GLU A 59 -10.28 -2.03 4.67
CA GLU A 59 -10.64 -2.02 6.10
C GLU A 59 -10.32 -3.36 6.78
N ARG A 60 -10.58 -4.48 6.09
CA ARG A 60 -10.20 -5.81 6.58
C ARG A 60 -8.68 -5.98 6.60
N CYS A 61 -7.97 -5.50 5.57
CA CYS A 61 -6.51 -5.52 5.55
C CYS A 61 -5.89 -4.74 6.71
N ILE A 62 -6.48 -3.60 7.11
CA ILE A 62 -6.02 -2.84 8.28
C ILE A 62 -6.08 -3.74 9.53
N LYS A 63 -7.24 -4.35 9.79
CA LYS A 63 -7.44 -5.26 10.95
C LYS A 63 -6.52 -6.48 10.91
N ILE A 64 -6.28 -7.04 9.72
CA ILE A 64 -5.34 -8.15 9.53
C ILE A 64 -3.92 -7.70 9.85
N SER A 65 -3.49 -6.57 9.29
CA SER A 65 -2.15 -6.04 9.45
C SER A 65 -1.84 -5.67 10.91
N GLU A 66 -2.81 -5.10 11.63
CA GLU A 66 -2.69 -4.80 13.06
C GLU A 66 -2.49 -6.07 13.90
N LYS A 67 -3.26 -7.12 13.61
CA LYS A 67 -3.17 -8.40 14.33
C LYS A 67 -1.89 -9.16 14.04
N ILE A 68 -1.45 -9.19 12.78
CA ILE A 68 -0.22 -9.89 12.39
C ILE A 68 1.01 -9.11 12.87
N GLY A 69 1.05 -7.80 12.65
CA GLY A 69 2.15 -6.93 13.08
C GLY A 69 3.54 -7.46 12.67
N ASN A 70 4.40 -7.74 13.66
CA ASN A 70 5.74 -8.30 13.42
C ASN A 70 5.72 -9.73 12.86
N GLY A 71 4.56 -10.40 12.83
CA GLY A 71 4.40 -11.69 12.17
C GLY A 71 4.73 -11.65 10.68
N PHE A 72 4.54 -10.50 10.02
CA PHE A 72 4.97 -10.31 8.63
C PHE A 72 6.49 -10.49 8.43
N LEU A 73 7.28 -10.20 9.47
CA LEU A 73 8.74 -10.30 9.45
C LEU A 73 9.22 -11.72 9.79
N ASN A 74 8.50 -12.40 10.69
CA ASN A 74 9.06 -13.53 11.44
C ASN A 74 8.35 -14.87 11.23
N LEU A 75 7.04 -14.88 10.92
CA LEU A 75 6.29 -16.14 10.79
C LEU A 75 6.78 -16.95 9.59
N SER A 76 6.80 -18.27 9.67
CA SER A 76 7.00 -19.12 8.49
C SER A 76 5.87 -18.90 7.47
N GLU A 77 6.09 -19.30 6.21
CA GLU A 77 5.07 -19.20 5.15
C GLU A 77 3.77 -19.89 5.55
N ASP A 78 3.86 -21.12 6.08
CA ASP A 78 2.69 -21.90 6.50
C ASP A 78 1.93 -21.23 7.66
N ARG A 79 2.66 -20.74 8.68
CA ARG A 79 2.03 -20.03 9.81
C ARG A 79 1.41 -18.72 9.38
N LEU A 80 2.07 -17.97 8.51
CA LEU A 80 1.50 -16.73 7.99
C LEU A 80 0.24 -17.00 7.14
N ALA A 81 0.23 -18.08 6.34
CA ALA A 81 -0.95 -18.49 5.59
C ALA A 81 -2.11 -18.85 6.54
N GLU A 82 -1.84 -19.62 7.59
CA GLU A 82 -2.83 -19.98 8.60
C GLU A 82 -3.41 -18.75 9.31
N GLU A 83 -2.57 -17.82 9.77
CA GLU A 83 -3.04 -16.57 10.39
C GLU A 83 -3.90 -15.75 9.40
N LEU A 84 -3.48 -15.64 8.14
CA LEU A 84 -4.27 -14.94 7.12
C LEU A 84 -5.63 -15.61 6.87
N GLU A 85 -5.69 -16.94 6.91
CA GLU A 85 -6.92 -17.72 6.75
C GLU A 85 -7.86 -17.52 7.94
N VAL A 86 -7.36 -17.65 9.17
CA VAL A 86 -8.09 -17.42 10.41
C VAL A 86 -8.65 -15.99 10.47
N LEU A 87 -7.88 -15.02 9.97
CA LEU A 87 -8.30 -13.62 9.92
C LEU A 87 -9.19 -13.28 8.70
N GLY A 88 -9.53 -14.28 7.88
CA GLY A 88 -10.55 -14.18 6.83
C GLY A 88 -10.06 -13.61 5.51
N HIS A 89 -8.75 -13.68 5.23
CA HIS A 89 -8.22 -13.31 3.92
C HIS A 89 -8.60 -14.37 2.86
N ARG A 90 -9.06 -13.96 1.67
CA ARG A 90 -9.55 -14.88 0.63
C ARG A 90 -8.47 -15.70 -0.10
N TYR A 91 -7.22 -15.25 -0.02
CA TYR A 91 -6.08 -15.87 -0.71
C TYR A 91 -4.87 -16.07 0.22
N PRO A 92 -5.03 -16.80 1.35
CA PRO A 92 -4.03 -16.82 2.42
C PRO A 92 -2.68 -17.36 1.95
N ARG A 93 -2.67 -18.51 1.28
CA ARG A 93 -1.43 -19.18 0.80
C ARG A 93 -0.63 -18.32 -0.18
N ASN A 94 -1.28 -17.78 -1.21
CA ASN A 94 -0.59 -16.95 -2.21
C ASN A 94 -0.03 -15.66 -1.59
N ARG A 95 -0.79 -15.01 -0.70
CA ARG A 95 -0.32 -13.79 -0.03
C ARG A 95 0.82 -14.06 0.94
N ALA A 96 0.75 -15.13 1.72
CA ALA A 96 1.84 -15.54 2.60
C ALA A 96 3.13 -15.79 1.81
N LYS A 97 3.04 -16.55 0.72
CA LYS A 97 4.17 -16.80 -0.19
C LYS A 97 4.80 -15.50 -0.71
N TYR A 98 3.98 -14.57 -1.21
CA TYR A 98 4.47 -13.28 -1.71
C TYR A 98 5.15 -12.45 -0.63
N ILE A 99 4.57 -12.38 0.57
CA ILE A 99 5.15 -11.67 1.71
C ILE A 99 6.49 -12.28 2.11
N VAL A 100 6.56 -13.60 2.26
CA VAL A 100 7.80 -14.31 2.65
C VAL A 100 8.89 -14.11 1.60
N GLU A 101 8.55 -14.21 0.31
CA GLU A 101 9.52 -13.95 -0.77
C GLU A 101 10.02 -12.50 -0.77
N ALA A 102 9.14 -11.54 -0.50
CA ALA A 102 9.50 -10.13 -0.43
C ALA A 102 10.47 -9.80 0.72
N ARG A 103 10.59 -10.67 1.75
CA ARG A 103 11.50 -10.45 2.90
C ARG A 103 12.96 -10.27 2.51
N ARG A 104 13.37 -10.78 1.35
CA ARG A 104 14.73 -10.58 0.80
C ARG A 104 15.10 -9.09 0.65
N HIS A 105 14.10 -8.22 0.57
CA HIS A 105 14.29 -6.78 0.42
C HIS A 105 14.22 -6.03 1.76
N ILE A 106 13.91 -6.67 2.90
CA ILE A 106 13.68 -5.95 4.18
C ILE A 106 14.84 -5.03 4.55
N ASP A 107 16.07 -5.50 4.42
CA ASP A 107 17.24 -4.74 4.90
C ASP A 107 17.64 -3.63 3.92
N SER A 108 17.34 -3.78 2.62
CA SER A 108 17.69 -2.84 1.56
C SER A 108 16.54 -1.96 1.08
N LEU A 109 15.28 -2.22 1.48
CA LEU A 109 14.10 -1.54 0.93
C LEU A 109 14.18 -0.02 1.08
N LYS A 110 14.62 0.47 2.24
CA LYS A 110 14.79 1.91 2.47
C LYS A 110 15.85 2.52 1.54
N GLU A 111 17.01 1.86 1.43
CA GLU A 111 18.08 2.29 0.51
C GLU A 111 17.60 2.27 -0.95
N ILE A 112 16.87 1.23 -1.36
CA ILE A 112 16.28 1.14 -2.69
C ILE A 112 15.38 2.35 -2.94
N ILE A 113 14.45 2.65 -2.03
CA ILE A 113 13.54 3.80 -2.16
C ILE A 113 14.30 5.13 -2.28
N GLU A 114 15.35 5.33 -1.47
CA GLU A 114 16.14 6.57 -1.46
C GLU A 114 17.06 6.73 -2.69
N ASN A 115 17.45 5.62 -3.33
CA ASN A 115 18.35 5.62 -4.49
C ASN A 115 17.65 6.00 -5.80
N PHE A 116 16.32 5.84 -5.89
CA PHE A 116 15.57 6.26 -7.08
C PHE A 116 15.21 7.74 -7.01
N LYS A 117 15.59 8.50 -8.05
CA LYS A 117 15.21 9.91 -8.20
C LYS A 117 13.82 10.10 -8.83
N ASP A 118 13.33 9.09 -9.54
CA ASP A 118 12.04 9.11 -10.24
C ASP A 118 11.10 8.06 -9.63
N GLU A 119 9.95 8.53 -9.14
CA GLU A 119 8.88 7.68 -8.59
C GLU A 119 8.38 6.64 -9.60
N SER A 120 8.39 6.98 -10.90
CA SER A 120 7.94 6.08 -11.96
C SER A 120 8.87 4.89 -12.14
N GLU A 121 10.18 5.12 -12.06
CA GLU A 121 11.20 4.06 -12.12
C GLU A 121 11.19 3.21 -10.84
N LEU A 122 11.03 3.84 -9.67
CA LEU A 122 10.85 3.10 -8.41
C LEU A 122 9.59 2.22 -8.46
N ARG A 123 8.48 2.74 -8.98
CA ARG A 123 7.24 1.99 -9.18
C ARG A 123 7.46 0.79 -10.10
N LYS A 124 8.17 0.99 -11.22
CA LYS A 124 8.51 -0.10 -12.15
C LYS A 124 9.38 -1.15 -11.49
N TRP A 125 10.39 -0.75 -10.73
CA TRP A 125 11.25 -1.66 -9.98
C TRP A 125 10.44 -2.53 -9.02
N LEU A 126 9.49 -1.95 -8.28
CA LEU A 126 8.62 -2.69 -7.36
C LEU A 126 7.79 -3.76 -8.10
N VAL A 127 7.20 -3.40 -9.25
CA VAL A 127 6.41 -4.33 -10.08
C VAL A 127 7.26 -5.50 -10.58
N GLU A 128 8.51 -5.25 -10.96
CA GLU A 128 9.41 -6.27 -11.50
C GLU A 128 10.03 -7.16 -10.41
N ASN A 129 10.24 -6.62 -9.20
CA ASN A 129 11.05 -7.27 -8.16
C ASN A 129 10.27 -7.77 -6.93
N VAL A 130 8.98 -7.43 -6.81
CA VAL A 130 8.13 -7.84 -5.68
C VAL A 130 6.89 -8.58 -6.20
N LYS A 131 6.81 -9.89 -5.93
CA LYS A 131 5.63 -10.66 -6.34
C LYS A 131 4.37 -10.21 -5.60
N GLY A 132 3.25 -10.24 -6.32
CA GLY A 132 1.96 -9.82 -5.79
C GLY A 132 1.73 -8.30 -5.85
N ILE A 133 2.67 -7.53 -6.38
CA ILE A 133 2.57 -6.09 -6.62
C ILE A 133 2.44 -5.83 -8.12
N GLY A 134 1.31 -5.26 -8.54
CA GLY A 134 1.14 -4.65 -9.85
C GLY A 134 1.30 -3.13 -9.78
N TYR A 135 1.07 -2.43 -10.90
CA TYR A 135 1.21 -0.96 -10.95
C TYR A 135 0.31 -0.24 -9.95
N LYS A 136 -0.92 -0.73 -9.72
CA LYS A 136 -1.83 -0.15 -8.73
C LYS A 136 -1.30 -0.33 -7.32
N GLU A 137 -0.89 -1.55 -6.95
CA GLU A 137 -0.35 -1.83 -5.62
C GLU A 137 0.98 -1.10 -5.37
N ALA A 138 1.82 -0.97 -6.39
CA ALA A 138 3.07 -0.23 -6.30
C ALA A 138 2.80 1.27 -6.07
N SER A 139 1.88 1.87 -6.85
CA SER A 139 1.42 3.24 -6.58
C SER A 139 0.85 3.37 -5.16
N HIS A 140 0.04 2.41 -4.71
CA HIS A 140 -0.56 2.43 -3.37
C HIS A 140 0.50 2.39 -2.27
N PHE A 141 1.48 1.49 -2.39
CA PHE A 141 2.60 1.42 -1.45
C PHE A 141 3.38 2.74 -1.41
N LEU A 142 3.75 3.28 -2.57
CA LEU A 142 4.48 4.54 -2.65
C LEU A 142 3.69 5.70 -2.04
N ARG A 143 2.40 5.79 -2.31
CA ARG A 143 1.52 6.79 -1.68
C ARG A 143 1.49 6.67 -0.15
N ASN A 144 1.44 5.44 0.39
CA ASN A 144 1.38 5.19 1.83
C ASN A 144 2.68 5.49 2.58
N ILE A 145 3.78 5.69 1.85
CA ILE A 145 5.08 6.10 2.40
C ILE A 145 5.46 7.53 1.99
N GLY A 146 4.51 8.32 1.48
CA GLY A 146 4.66 9.77 1.33
C GLY A 146 4.93 10.27 -0.10
N PHE A 147 5.04 9.39 -1.09
CA PHE A 147 5.09 9.84 -2.48
C PHE A 147 3.74 10.40 -2.93
N SER A 148 3.73 11.32 -3.91
CA SER A 148 2.51 12.05 -4.29
C SER A 148 2.27 12.16 -5.80
N ASN A 149 3.22 11.76 -6.65
CA ASN A 149 3.12 11.95 -8.10
C ASN A 149 2.55 10.74 -8.85
N LEU A 150 1.98 9.76 -8.12
CA LEU A 150 1.45 8.52 -8.69
C LEU A 150 -0.03 8.32 -8.34
N ALA A 151 -0.85 8.06 -9.36
CA ALA A 151 -2.25 7.69 -9.18
C ALA A 151 -2.40 6.21 -8.79
N ILE A 152 -3.38 5.93 -7.93
CA ILE A 152 -3.84 4.58 -7.60
C ILE A 152 -5.11 4.33 -8.41
N ILE A 153 -4.99 3.55 -9.49
CA ILE A 153 -6.11 3.27 -10.40
C ILE A 153 -6.69 1.91 -10.01
N ASP A 154 -7.70 1.94 -9.14
CA ASP A 154 -8.48 0.76 -8.76
C ASP A 154 -9.85 0.76 -9.46
N PHE A 155 -10.72 -0.19 -9.14
CA PHE A 155 -12.01 -0.31 -9.82
C PHE A 155 -13.06 0.75 -9.40
N HIS A 156 -12.78 1.55 -8.37
CA HIS A 156 -13.67 2.61 -7.90
C HIS A 156 -13.42 3.96 -8.60
N ILE A 157 -12.22 4.14 -9.18
CA ILE A 157 -11.77 5.36 -9.85
C ILE A 157 -11.91 5.23 -11.36
#